data_AF-A0A3Q0HIK1-F1
#
_entry.id   AF-A0A3Q0HIK1-F1
#
_cell.length_a   1.000
_cell.length_b   1.000
_cell.length_c   1.000
_cell.angle_alpha   90.00
_cell.angle_beta   90.00
_cell.angle_gamma   90.00
#
_symmetry.space_group_name_H-M   'P 1'
#
loop_
_entity.id
_entity.type
_entity.pdbx_description
1 polymer ?
#
loop_
_entity_poly.entity_id
_entity_poly.type
_entity_poly.pdbx_seq_one_letter_code
_entity_poly.pdbx_strand_id
1 'polypeptide(L)'
;MFSYPAAEAGSCFQRMGSSGPLKRRLEELKKPWWREPSSNTVLQHSETARLATDAFLEEGKTGYLQAIAEERELPFLSTLDMEYISQYKCQSIPEANASKSCEVGSKEGDTSDLASLFSELTSGTYFPLMSDVHPPELELGWPMLSFTTRSNETQASVYFQRNKAYSIKDLLRSLISRAKTVIAIVMDIFTDMEILCDLLEASNRRHIPVYLILDEKYLKYFVEMCSKMALTSEHFPNMRVRYVSGDIYYSKAGKKFGGQVLENFVLIDCDQVLTGTY
;
A
#
# COMPACT_ATOMS: atom_id res chain seq x y z
N MET A 1 15.95 63.88 20.86
CA MET A 1 15.13 63.57 19.67
C MET A 1 16.12 63.34 18.55
N PHE A 2 16.34 62.14 18.04
CA PHE A 2 15.36 61.24 17.46
C PHE A 2 15.71 59.77 17.73
N SER A 3 14.70 59.01 18.18
CA SER A 3 14.75 57.57 18.35
C SER A 3 14.45 56.89 17.01
N TYR A 4 15.22 55.86 16.66
CA TYR A 4 14.85 54.91 15.60
C TYR A 4 14.05 53.76 16.22
N PRO A 5 12.87 53.38 15.68
CA PRO A 5 12.29 52.08 15.97
C PRO A 5 12.80 51.06 14.94
N ALA A 6 13.23 49.91 15.44
CA ALA A 6 13.47 48.70 14.68
C ALA A 6 12.15 48.18 14.12
N ALA A 7 12.11 47.89 12.82
CA ALA A 7 11.00 47.17 12.20
C ALA A 7 11.28 45.67 12.32
N GLU A 8 10.59 45.01 13.26
CA GLU A 8 10.48 43.56 13.30
C GLU A 8 9.72 43.06 12.06
N ALA A 9 10.37 42.21 11.28
CA ALA A 9 9.77 41.50 10.16
C ALA A 9 8.91 40.34 10.70
N GLY A 10 7.68 40.65 11.11
CA GLY A 10 6.65 39.64 11.35
C GLY A 10 6.02 39.17 10.04
N SER A 11 6.65 38.24 9.34
CA SER A 11 6.03 37.51 8.23
C SER A 11 5.16 36.37 8.78
N CYS A 12 4.00 36.70 9.36
CA CYS A 12 2.94 35.72 9.56
C CYS A 12 2.15 35.61 8.24
N PHE A 13 2.62 34.74 7.33
CA PHE A 13 1.78 34.27 6.24
C PHE A 13 0.66 33.42 6.85
N GLN A 14 -0.46 34.06 7.19
CA GLN A 14 -1.70 33.36 7.49
C GLN A 14 -2.15 32.64 6.20
N ARG A 15 -1.83 31.35 6.09
CA ARG A 15 -2.43 30.44 5.10
C ARG A 15 -3.90 30.26 5.44
N MET A 16 -4.75 31.09 4.84
CA MET A 16 -6.20 30.94 4.89
C MET A 16 -6.62 29.65 4.15
N GLY A 17 -6.96 28.60 4.90
CA GLY A 17 -8.17 27.82 4.65
C GLY A 17 -8.20 26.72 3.57
N SER A 18 -7.09 26.25 2.99
CA SER A 18 -7.12 25.07 2.12
C SER A 18 -6.95 23.78 2.93
N SER A 19 -7.90 22.85 2.87
CA SER A 19 -7.72 21.49 3.40
C SER A 19 -6.51 20.81 2.75
N GLY A 20 -5.82 19.98 3.51
CA GLY A 20 -4.72 19.16 3.01
C GLY A 20 -5.12 18.38 1.74
N PRO A 21 -4.22 18.24 0.76
CA PRO A 21 -4.51 17.56 -0.49
C PRO A 21 -5.18 16.18 -0.35
N LEU A 22 -4.75 15.34 0.60
CA LEU A 22 -5.31 13.98 0.73
C LEU A 22 -6.70 14.02 1.35
N LYS A 23 -6.88 14.85 2.37
CA LYS A 23 -8.18 15.13 2.98
C LYS A 23 -9.16 15.68 1.96
N ARG A 24 -8.74 16.64 1.13
CA ARG A 24 -9.57 17.22 0.08
C ARG A 24 -10.07 16.15 -0.89
N ARG A 25 -9.16 15.31 -1.38
CA ARG A 25 -9.49 14.21 -2.29
C ARG A 25 -10.50 13.25 -1.66
N LEU A 26 -10.30 12.87 -0.40
CA LEU A 26 -11.24 11.99 0.30
C LEU A 26 -12.63 12.63 0.43
N GLU A 27 -12.70 13.90 0.83
CA GLU A 27 -13.97 14.63 0.96
C GLU A 27 -14.69 14.82 -0.38
N GLU A 28 -13.96 14.90 -1.49
CA GLU A 28 -14.54 14.84 -2.84
C GLU A 28 -15.13 13.44 -3.11
N LEU A 29 -14.39 12.37 -2.81
CA LEU A 29 -14.82 10.97 -3.02
C LEU A 29 -16.06 10.59 -2.20
N LYS A 30 -16.23 11.15 -1.00
CA LYS A 30 -17.43 10.94 -0.17
C LYS A 30 -18.71 11.51 -0.79
N LYS A 31 -18.58 12.49 -1.70
CA LYS A 31 -19.74 13.18 -2.28
C LYS A 31 -20.14 12.52 -3.61
N PRO A 32 -21.34 11.90 -3.73
CA PRO A 32 -21.70 11.06 -4.87
C PRO A 32 -21.84 11.80 -6.20
N TRP A 33 -22.14 13.11 -6.19
CA TRP A 33 -22.42 13.89 -7.40
C TRP A 33 -21.22 14.58 -8.07
N TRP A 34 -20.02 14.49 -7.50
CA TRP A 34 -18.81 15.10 -8.10
C TRP A 34 -18.21 14.21 -9.20
N ARG A 35 -17.75 14.79 -10.30
CA ARG A 35 -17.33 14.03 -11.51
C ARG A 35 -15.94 14.35 -12.04
N GLU A 36 -15.15 15.17 -11.35
CA GLU A 36 -13.77 15.39 -11.79
C GLU A 36 -12.87 14.27 -11.29
N PRO A 37 -12.06 13.62 -12.17
CA PRO A 37 -11.05 12.67 -11.74
C PRO A 37 -9.98 13.43 -10.95
N SER A 38 -9.89 13.19 -9.65
CA SER A 38 -8.80 13.70 -8.81
C SER A 38 -7.55 12.84 -9.05
N SER A 39 -7.08 12.80 -10.30
CA SER A 39 -5.86 12.07 -10.68
C SER A 39 -4.64 12.91 -10.36
N ASN A 40 -4.17 12.85 -9.12
CA ASN A 40 -2.78 13.16 -8.81
C ASN A 40 -2.34 12.37 -7.60
N THR A 41 -1.13 11.81 -7.65
CA THR A 41 -0.46 11.27 -6.48
C THR A 41 -0.29 12.40 -5.48
N VAL A 42 -0.91 12.25 -4.32
CA VAL A 42 -1.13 13.38 -3.43
C VAL A 42 0.04 13.53 -2.47
N LEU A 43 0.66 12.43 -2.05
CA LEU A 43 1.67 12.45 -0.99
C LEU A 43 3.13 12.45 -1.46
N GLN A 44 3.47 11.88 -2.63
CA GLN A 44 4.88 11.69 -3.04
C GLN A 44 5.68 13.01 -3.16
N HIS A 45 5.00 14.15 -3.30
CA HIS A 45 5.62 15.48 -3.30
C HIS A 45 4.84 16.48 -2.43
N SER A 46 4.17 16.01 -1.37
CA SER A 46 3.41 16.88 -0.47
C SER A 46 4.31 17.56 0.55
N GLU A 47 4.38 18.89 0.46
CA GLU A 47 5.04 19.72 1.47
C GLU A 47 4.43 19.53 2.86
N THR A 48 3.11 19.40 2.94
CA THR A 48 2.38 19.09 4.17
C THR A 48 2.81 17.74 4.77
N ALA A 49 2.99 16.72 3.93
CA ALA A 49 3.48 15.42 4.41
C ALA A 49 4.92 15.50 4.93
N ARG A 50 5.78 16.29 4.26
CA ARG A 50 7.15 16.54 4.71
C ARG A 50 7.15 17.21 6.10
N LEU A 51 6.44 18.33 6.26
CA LEU A 51 6.35 19.06 7.53
C LEU A 51 5.82 18.20 8.67
N ALA A 52 4.77 17.41 8.42
CA ALA A 52 4.25 16.48 9.43
C ALA A 52 5.28 15.41 9.82
N THR A 53 6.04 14.91 8.84
CA THR A 53 7.11 13.92 9.09
C THR A 53 8.26 14.54 9.88
N ASP A 54 8.66 15.78 9.56
CA ASP A 54 9.70 16.50 10.31
C ASP A 54 9.26 16.72 11.77
N ALA A 55 8.02 17.17 12.00
CA ALA A 55 7.45 17.31 13.34
C ALA A 55 7.37 15.96 14.09
N PHE A 56 7.10 14.85 13.40
CA PHE A 56 7.17 13.52 13.98
C PHE A 56 8.60 13.17 14.42
N LEU A 57 9.59 13.49 13.59
CA LEU A 57 10.99 13.22 13.88
C LEU A 57 11.53 14.08 15.03
N GLU A 58 11.03 15.30 15.21
CA GLU A 58 11.45 16.20 16.30
C GLU A 58 10.73 15.87 17.62
N GLU A 59 9.40 15.90 17.62
CA GLU A 59 8.56 15.88 18.82
C GLU A 59 7.78 14.56 18.99
N GLY A 60 7.95 13.61 18.08
CA GLY A 60 7.25 12.33 18.11
C GLY A 60 5.77 12.44 17.70
N LYS A 61 4.96 11.52 18.20
CA LYS A 61 3.54 11.40 17.82
C LYS A 61 2.73 12.68 18.09
N THR A 62 3.06 13.44 19.13
CA THR A 62 2.34 14.66 19.48
C THR A 62 2.57 15.78 18.46
N GLY A 63 3.84 16.03 18.08
CA GLY A 63 4.15 17.03 17.05
C GLY A 63 3.58 16.66 15.69
N TYR A 64 3.63 15.37 15.33
CA TYR A 64 2.94 14.87 14.12
C TYR A 64 1.46 15.24 14.10
N LEU A 65 0.72 14.93 15.18
CA LEU A 65 -0.72 15.20 15.24
C LEU A 65 -1.02 16.71 15.23
N GLN A 66 -0.17 17.53 15.84
CA GLN A 66 -0.28 18.98 15.79
C GLN A 66 -0.09 19.50 14.36
N ALA A 67 0.98 19.07 13.67
CA ALA A 67 1.23 19.46 12.28
C ALA A 67 0.10 19.03 11.35
N ILE A 68 -0.46 17.82 11.52
CA ILE A 68 -1.63 17.36 10.77
C ILE A 68 -2.86 18.24 11.02
N ALA A 69 -3.07 18.70 12.26
CA ALA A 69 -4.19 19.58 12.60
C ALA A 69 -4.02 20.99 12.00
N GLU A 70 -2.81 21.55 12.07
CA GLU A 70 -2.45 22.85 11.51
C GLU A 70 -2.60 22.87 9.98
N GLU A 71 -2.06 21.84 9.32
CA GLU A 71 -2.13 21.69 7.85
C GLU A 71 -3.48 21.12 7.37
N ARG A 72 -4.38 20.77 8.29
CA ARG A 72 -5.71 20.18 8.01
C ARG A 72 -5.63 18.97 7.08
N GLU A 73 -4.67 18.09 7.30
CA GLU A 73 -4.45 16.89 6.50
C GLU A 73 -5.04 15.64 7.18
N LEU A 74 -5.05 14.50 6.49
CA LEU A 74 -5.30 13.20 7.11
C LEU A 74 -4.03 12.66 7.78
N PRO A 75 -4.15 11.96 8.93
CA PRO A 75 -3.01 11.34 9.61
C PRO A 75 -2.54 10.09 8.83
N PHE A 76 -1.83 10.31 7.73
CA PHE A 76 -1.40 9.31 6.75
C PHE A 76 -0.38 8.28 7.27
N LEU A 77 0.31 8.55 8.38
CA LEU A 77 1.19 7.55 9.00
C LEU A 77 0.37 6.55 9.81
N SER A 78 0.55 5.27 9.50
CA SER A 78 -0.01 4.19 10.32
C SER A 78 0.75 4.04 11.63
N THR A 79 0.17 3.34 12.61
CA THR A 79 0.88 3.00 13.85
C THR A 79 2.14 2.20 13.56
N LEU A 80 2.10 1.30 12.56
CA LEU A 80 3.25 0.52 12.14
C LEU A 80 4.36 1.41 11.58
N ASP A 81 4.00 2.42 10.76
CA ASP A 81 4.97 3.38 10.23
C ASP A 81 5.60 4.20 11.36
N MET A 82 4.78 4.68 12.30
CA MET A 82 5.28 5.43 13.46
C MET A 82 6.22 4.59 14.32
N GLU A 83 5.86 3.33 14.60
CA GLU A 83 6.71 2.39 15.34
C GLU A 83 8.02 2.16 14.60
N TYR A 84 7.98 1.85 13.30
CA TYR A 84 9.15 1.63 12.46
C TYR A 84 10.09 2.85 12.46
N ILE A 85 9.56 4.04 12.18
CA ILE A 85 10.35 5.28 12.15
C ILE A 85 10.94 5.58 13.53
N SER A 86 10.18 5.37 14.61
CA SER A 86 10.67 5.61 15.98
C SER A 86 11.81 4.66 16.38
N GLN A 87 11.74 3.38 15.98
CA GLN A 87 12.78 2.40 16.22
C GLN A 87 14.06 2.78 15.47
N TYR A 88 13.93 3.25 14.23
CA TYR A 88 15.07 3.67 13.42
C TYR A 88 15.70 4.97 13.92
N LYS A 89 14.90 5.94 14.40
CA LYS A 89 15.39 7.16 15.07
C LYS A 89 16.28 6.82 16.28
N CYS A 90 15.90 5.83 17.07
CA CYS A 90 16.68 5.36 18.21
C CYS A 90 17.98 4.62 17.81
N GLN A 91 18.16 4.26 16.53
CA GLN A 91 19.31 3.49 16.03
C GLN A 91 20.35 4.33 15.25
N SER A 92 20.09 5.59 14.93
CA SER A 92 21.07 6.51 14.29
C SER A 92 21.58 7.54 15.31
N ILE A 93 22.87 7.73 15.64
CA ILE A 93 24.17 7.44 14.99
C ILE A 93 25.23 7.26 16.11
N PRO A 94 26.02 6.17 16.20
CA PRO A 94 27.33 6.23 16.86
C PRO A 94 28.31 6.92 15.90
N GLU A 95 28.87 8.05 16.31
CA GLU A 95 29.95 8.72 15.59
C GLU A 95 31.10 7.74 15.36
N ALA A 96 31.31 7.36 14.10
CA ALA A 96 32.40 6.48 13.69
C ALA A 96 33.73 7.25 13.77
N ASN A 97 34.31 7.33 14.95
CA ASN A 97 35.71 7.71 15.12
C ASN A 97 36.62 6.51 14.81
N ALA A 98 37.34 6.67 13.70
CA ALA A 98 38.69 6.19 13.41
C ALA A 98 39.01 4.68 13.51
N SER A 99 39.39 4.17 12.33
CA SER A 99 40.45 3.17 12.07
C SER A 99 40.13 1.68 12.30
N LYS A 100 40.02 0.95 11.20
CA LYS A 100 41.09 0.05 10.74
C LYS A 100 40.83 -0.45 9.32
N SER A 101 41.80 -0.17 8.47
CA SER A 101 42.07 -0.79 7.18
C SER A 101 42.10 -2.32 7.27
N CYS A 102 41.65 -3.01 6.22
CA CYS A 102 42.37 -4.16 5.66
C CYS A 102 41.89 -4.42 4.23
N GLU A 103 42.87 -4.73 3.38
CA GLU A 103 42.79 -4.73 1.93
C GLU A 103 42.26 -6.04 1.32
N VAL A 104 42.03 -5.92 0.01
CA VAL A 104 41.61 -6.87 -1.01
C VAL A 104 42.31 -8.24 -0.95
N GLY A 105 41.54 -9.29 -1.24
CA GLY A 105 42.05 -10.60 -1.65
C GLY A 105 41.09 -11.31 -2.59
N SER A 106 41.25 -11.10 -3.89
CA SER A 106 40.61 -11.91 -4.94
C SER A 106 41.17 -13.33 -4.95
N LYS A 107 40.32 -14.35 -5.04
CA LYS A 107 40.63 -15.64 -5.69
C LYS A 107 39.37 -16.22 -6.37
N GLU A 108 39.48 -16.39 -7.67
CA GLU A 108 38.59 -17.18 -8.52
C GLU A 108 38.77 -18.68 -8.28
N GLY A 109 37.71 -19.43 -8.61
CA GLY A 109 37.81 -20.79 -9.11
C GLY A 109 37.43 -21.89 -8.12
N ASP A 110 36.20 -22.38 -8.19
CA ASP A 110 36.05 -23.81 -8.44
C ASP A 110 34.76 -24.13 -9.20
N THR A 111 34.94 -24.79 -10.33
CA THR A 111 33.92 -25.28 -11.24
C THR A 111 33.66 -26.74 -10.90
N SER A 112 32.54 -27.06 -10.26
CA SER A 112 31.95 -28.40 -10.29
C SER A 112 30.64 -28.40 -9.53
N ASP A 113 29.52 -28.22 -10.23
CA ASP A 113 28.22 -28.81 -9.88
C ASP A 113 27.34 -28.86 -11.14
N LEU A 114 27.88 -29.46 -12.20
CA LEU A 114 27.13 -29.78 -13.43
C LEU A 114 26.39 -31.14 -13.34
N ALA A 115 26.15 -31.63 -12.12
CA ALA A 115 25.36 -32.85 -11.87
C ALA A 115 23.87 -32.58 -11.62
N SER A 116 23.43 -31.31 -11.60
CA SER A 116 22.02 -30.94 -11.43
C SER A 116 21.26 -30.75 -12.75
N LEU A 117 21.90 -31.00 -13.90
CA LEU A 117 21.34 -30.78 -15.24
C LEU A 117 20.73 -32.03 -15.89
N PHE A 118 20.63 -33.16 -15.19
CA PHE A 118 20.03 -34.40 -15.71
C PHE A 118 18.94 -34.97 -14.80
N SER A 119 18.08 -34.12 -14.24
CA SER A 119 16.76 -34.57 -13.79
C SER A 119 15.77 -34.46 -14.95
N GLU A 120 15.85 -35.39 -15.91
CA GLU A 120 14.80 -35.62 -16.93
C GLU A 120 13.52 -36.25 -16.34
N LEU A 121 13.23 -36.00 -15.06
CA LEU A 121 11.88 -36.19 -14.54
C LEU A 121 11.10 -34.90 -14.82
N THR A 122 10.41 -34.93 -15.96
CA THR A 122 9.23 -34.10 -16.22
C THR A 122 8.31 -34.18 -15.00
N SER A 123 8.35 -33.15 -14.15
CA SER A 123 7.31 -32.93 -13.15
C SER A 123 6.07 -32.54 -13.94
N GLY A 124 5.29 -33.52 -14.38
CA GLY A 124 3.97 -33.32 -14.97
C GLY A 124 3.08 -32.67 -13.94
N THR A 125 3.17 -31.34 -13.84
CA THR A 125 2.25 -30.56 -13.04
C THR A 125 0.94 -30.54 -13.81
N TYR A 126 -0.05 -31.21 -13.25
CA TYR A 126 -1.42 -31.26 -13.74
C TYR A 126 -1.97 -29.82 -13.74
N PHE A 127 -2.07 -29.22 -14.93
CA PHE A 127 -2.75 -27.95 -15.19
C PHE A 127 -4.02 -28.26 -15.98
N PRO A 128 -5.12 -28.64 -15.32
CA PRO A 128 -6.35 -28.96 -16.03
C PRO A 128 -6.87 -27.69 -16.72
N LEU A 129 -7.27 -27.83 -17.99
CA LEU A 129 -7.86 -26.75 -18.79
C LEU A 129 -9.19 -26.24 -18.21
N MET A 130 -9.79 -26.99 -17.27
CA MET A 130 -11.02 -26.64 -16.57
C MET A 130 -10.88 -27.00 -15.08
N SER A 131 -11.27 -26.09 -14.20
CA SER A 131 -11.38 -26.39 -12.76
C SER A 131 -12.54 -27.35 -12.51
N ASP A 132 -12.32 -28.43 -11.77
CA ASP A 132 -13.36 -29.36 -11.32
C ASP A 132 -14.27 -28.76 -10.23
N VAL A 133 -13.92 -27.57 -9.74
CA VAL A 133 -14.67 -26.82 -8.72
C VAL A 133 -15.33 -25.61 -9.37
N HIS A 134 -16.64 -25.47 -9.16
CA HIS A 134 -17.38 -24.28 -9.59
C HIS A 134 -16.84 -23.02 -8.88
N PRO A 135 -16.70 -21.89 -9.60
CA PRO A 135 -16.32 -20.63 -8.99
C PRO A 135 -17.28 -20.25 -7.85
N PRO A 136 -16.79 -19.70 -6.74
CA PRO A 136 -17.65 -19.28 -5.63
C PRO A 136 -18.58 -18.15 -6.09
N GLU A 137 -19.77 -18.08 -5.49
CA GLU A 137 -20.68 -16.96 -5.68
C GLU A 137 -20.13 -15.74 -4.95
N LEU A 138 -19.83 -14.67 -5.71
CA LEU A 138 -19.36 -13.41 -5.14
C LEU A 138 -20.53 -12.45 -4.93
N GLU A 139 -20.52 -11.70 -3.83
CA GLU A 139 -21.61 -10.79 -3.45
C GLU A 139 -21.89 -9.67 -4.46
N LEU A 140 -20.86 -9.20 -5.18
CA LEU A 140 -20.99 -8.20 -6.26
C LEU A 140 -20.99 -8.86 -7.65
N GLY A 141 -21.02 -10.19 -7.71
CA GLY A 141 -20.93 -10.98 -8.94
C GLY A 141 -19.52 -11.06 -9.54
N TRP A 142 -19.38 -11.98 -10.50
CA TRP A 142 -18.22 -12.02 -11.40
C TRP A 142 -18.46 -11.08 -12.58
N PRO A 143 -17.41 -10.45 -13.15
CA PRO A 143 -17.57 -9.71 -14.38
C PRO A 143 -18.05 -10.64 -15.50
N MET A 144 -18.93 -10.13 -16.36
CA MET A 144 -19.32 -10.84 -17.58
C MET A 144 -18.11 -10.88 -18.51
N LEU A 145 -17.39 -12.00 -18.49
CA LEU A 145 -16.30 -12.25 -19.42
C LEU A 145 -16.88 -12.28 -20.83
N SER A 146 -16.50 -11.29 -21.64
CA SER A 146 -16.86 -11.31 -23.05
C SER A 146 -16.12 -12.50 -23.68
N PHE A 147 -16.86 -13.50 -24.17
CA PHE A 147 -16.31 -14.69 -24.85
C PHE A 147 -15.41 -14.37 -26.07
N THR A 148 -15.27 -13.10 -26.42
CA THR A 148 -14.39 -12.56 -27.47
C THR A 148 -12.99 -12.17 -26.97
N THR A 149 -12.68 -12.25 -25.68
CA THR A 149 -11.31 -12.11 -25.18
C THR A 149 -10.50 -13.31 -25.65
N ARG A 150 -9.96 -13.20 -26.85
CA ARG A 150 -8.99 -14.10 -27.43
C ARG A 150 -7.90 -14.34 -26.38
N SER A 151 -7.72 -15.59 -25.99
CA SER A 151 -6.63 -16.06 -25.12
C SER A 151 -5.32 -15.42 -25.59
N ASN A 152 -4.89 -14.36 -24.93
CA ASN A 152 -3.58 -13.78 -25.17
C ASN A 152 -2.52 -14.72 -24.59
N GLU A 153 -1.31 -14.69 -25.17
CA GLU A 153 -0.19 -15.42 -24.61
C GLU A 153 0.07 -14.95 -23.17
N THR A 154 0.28 -15.90 -22.25
CA THR A 154 0.62 -15.58 -20.86
C THR A 154 2.00 -14.91 -20.83
N GLN A 155 2.02 -13.62 -20.50
CA GLN A 155 3.25 -12.85 -20.33
C GLN A 155 3.52 -12.59 -18.85
N ALA A 156 4.73 -12.92 -18.38
CA ALA A 156 5.18 -12.58 -17.04
C ALA A 156 6.29 -11.52 -17.10
N SER A 157 6.20 -10.48 -16.27
CA SER A 157 7.19 -9.41 -16.15
C SER A 157 7.52 -9.16 -14.67
N VAL A 158 8.79 -8.92 -14.36
CA VAL A 158 9.26 -8.71 -12.98
C VAL A 158 9.74 -7.27 -12.82
N TYR A 159 9.23 -6.59 -11.79
CA TYR A 159 9.54 -5.21 -11.48
C TYR A 159 10.35 -5.13 -10.19
N PHE A 160 11.45 -4.37 -10.22
CA PHE A 160 12.30 -4.15 -9.05
C PHE A 160 12.35 -2.67 -8.71
N GLN A 161 12.12 -2.33 -7.45
CA GLN A 161 12.25 -0.96 -6.97
C GLN A 161 13.73 -0.59 -6.79
N ARG A 162 14.37 -0.13 -7.88
CA ARG A 162 15.78 0.35 -7.85
C ARG A 162 15.90 1.87 -7.91
N ASN A 163 14.90 2.58 -8.45
CA ASN A 163 14.91 4.03 -8.65
C ASN A 163 13.62 4.64 -8.10
N LYS A 164 13.71 5.79 -7.42
CA LYS A 164 12.56 6.53 -6.87
C LYS A 164 11.59 7.06 -7.96
N ALA A 165 12.03 7.13 -9.23
CA ALA A 165 11.21 7.64 -10.33
C ALA A 165 10.08 6.71 -10.79
N TYR A 166 10.14 5.41 -10.48
CA TYR A 166 9.10 4.44 -10.79
C TYR A 166 8.92 3.51 -9.58
N SER A 167 8.05 3.90 -8.65
CA SER A 167 7.77 3.08 -7.48
C SER A 167 6.79 1.95 -7.83
N ILE A 168 6.89 0.81 -7.14
CA ILE A 168 5.91 -0.28 -7.29
C ILE A 168 4.51 0.23 -6.91
N LYS A 169 4.44 1.18 -5.96
CA LYS A 169 3.22 1.91 -5.63
C LYS A 169 2.60 2.57 -6.87
N ASP A 170 3.37 3.32 -7.66
CA ASP A 170 2.84 4.00 -8.85
C ASP A 170 2.36 3.03 -9.91
N LEU A 171 3.04 1.89 -10.06
CA LEU A 171 2.59 0.81 -10.94
C LEU A 171 1.22 0.28 -10.49
N LEU A 172 1.08 -0.07 -9.21
CA LEU A 172 -0.17 -0.55 -8.65
C LEU A 172 -1.31 0.48 -8.84
N ARG A 173 -1.05 1.76 -8.54
CA ARG A 173 -2.01 2.86 -8.74
C ARG A 173 -2.43 3.01 -10.19
N SER A 174 -1.46 2.94 -11.11
CA SER A 174 -1.72 2.97 -12.55
C SER A 174 -2.63 1.83 -12.98
N LEU A 175 -2.39 0.61 -12.47
CA LEU A 175 -3.25 -0.53 -12.77
C LEU A 175 -4.68 -0.35 -12.21
N ILE A 176 -4.83 0.08 -10.96
CA ILE A 176 -6.15 0.37 -10.35
C ILE A 176 -6.90 1.45 -11.13
N SER A 177 -6.20 2.49 -11.60
CA SER A 177 -6.81 3.57 -12.39
C SER A 177 -7.33 3.09 -13.75
N ARG A 178 -6.71 2.07 -14.32
CA ARG A 178 -7.04 1.51 -15.64
C ARG A 178 -8.10 0.41 -15.62
N ALA A 179 -8.40 -0.14 -14.43
CA ALA A 179 -9.39 -1.18 -14.25
C ALA A 179 -10.78 -0.78 -14.80
N LYS A 180 -11.54 -1.75 -15.29
CA LYS A 180 -12.83 -1.54 -15.95
C LYS A 180 -13.95 -2.44 -15.45
N THR A 181 -13.65 -3.66 -15.00
CA THR A 181 -14.65 -4.69 -14.75
C THR A 181 -14.62 -5.20 -13.32
N VAL A 182 -13.46 -5.51 -12.74
CA VAL A 182 -13.36 -5.99 -11.36
C VAL A 182 -11.95 -5.75 -10.80
N ILE A 183 -11.87 -5.51 -9.49
CA ILE A 183 -10.60 -5.48 -8.76
C ILE A 183 -10.72 -6.44 -7.59
N ALA A 184 -9.80 -7.39 -7.47
CA ALA A 184 -9.66 -8.24 -6.29
C ALA A 184 -8.25 -8.10 -5.71
N ILE A 185 -8.16 -7.82 -4.41
CA ILE A 185 -6.91 -7.59 -3.69
C ILE A 185 -6.88 -8.57 -2.52
N VAL A 186 -5.79 -9.34 -2.43
CA VAL A 186 -5.44 -10.12 -1.25
C VAL A 186 -4.17 -9.51 -0.69
N MET A 187 -4.21 -9.09 0.58
CA MET A 187 -3.08 -8.43 1.21
C MET A 187 -3.04 -8.73 2.71
N ASP A 188 -1.84 -8.94 3.24
CA ASP A 188 -1.63 -9.16 4.66
C ASP A 188 -1.88 -7.88 5.48
N ILE A 189 -1.23 -6.75 5.12
CA ILE A 189 -1.32 -5.47 5.82
C ILE A 189 -1.80 -4.39 4.86
N PHE A 190 -2.89 -3.71 5.21
CA PHE A 190 -3.39 -2.58 4.41
C PHE A 190 -3.57 -1.31 5.25
N THR A 191 -2.63 -0.37 5.08
CA THR A 191 -2.60 0.92 5.78
C THR A 191 -2.42 2.14 4.86
N ASP A 192 -2.31 1.95 3.55
CA ASP A 192 -2.07 3.03 2.59
C ASP A 192 -3.38 3.77 2.23
N MET A 193 -3.52 4.98 2.76
CA MET A 193 -4.68 5.84 2.52
C MET A 193 -4.83 6.27 1.05
N GLU A 194 -3.74 6.37 0.29
CA GLU A 194 -3.83 6.77 -1.12
C GLU A 194 -4.38 5.64 -1.99
N ILE A 195 -3.92 4.41 -1.75
CA ILE A 195 -4.45 3.22 -2.44
C ILE A 195 -5.93 3.03 -2.09
N LEU A 196 -6.31 3.20 -0.82
CA LEU A 196 -7.72 3.13 -0.43
C LEU A 196 -8.56 4.20 -1.14
N CYS A 197 -8.04 5.43 -1.29
CA CYS A 197 -8.71 6.47 -2.09
C CYS A 197 -8.87 6.03 -3.57
N ASP A 198 -7.85 5.41 -4.17
CA ASP A 198 -7.93 4.92 -5.56
C ASP A 198 -8.99 3.81 -5.72
N LEU A 199 -9.13 2.93 -4.71
CA LEU A 199 -10.16 1.89 -4.69
C LEU A 199 -11.56 2.47 -4.48
N LEU A 200 -11.72 3.45 -3.60
CA LEU A 200 -12.97 4.19 -3.42
C LEU A 200 -13.36 4.93 -4.71
N GLU A 201 -12.40 5.49 -5.43
CA GLU A 201 -12.63 6.10 -6.74
C GLU A 201 -13.10 5.06 -7.76
N ALA A 202 -12.46 3.88 -7.83
CA ALA A 202 -12.89 2.76 -8.67
C ALA A 202 -14.33 2.31 -8.35
N SER A 203 -14.62 2.09 -7.08
CA SER A 203 -15.92 1.64 -6.59
C SER A 203 -17.02 2.69 -6.80
N ASN A 204 -16.81 3.91 -6.34
CA ASN A 204 -17.88 4.90 -6.19
C ASN A 204 -18.09 5.74 -7.45
N ARG A 205 -17.04 5.98 -8.25
CA ARG A 205 -17.14 6.78 -9.50
C ARG A 205 -17.34 5.91 -10.73
N ARG A 206 -16.59 4.83 -10.83
CA ARG A 206 -16.59 3.94 -12.00
C ARG A 206 -17.53 2.75 -11.84
N HIS A 207 -18.12 2.54 -10.64
CA HIS A 207 -18.97 1.40 -10.34
C HIS A 207 -18.28 0.05 -10.60
N ILE A 208 -16.98 -0.01 -10.35
CA ILE A 208 -16.20 -1.26 -10.48
C ILE A 208 -16.30 -2.02 -9.15
N PRO A 209 -16.76 -3.29 -9.15
CA PRO A 209 -16.74 -4.14 -7.97
C PRO A 209 -15.32 -4.32 -7.43
N VAL A 210 -15.14 -4.02 -6.14
CA VAL A 210 -13.85 -4.20 -5.44
C VAL A 210 -13.99 -5.25 -4.35
N TYR A 211 -13.17 -6.31 -4.41
CA TYR A 211 -13.05 -7.31 -3.36
C TYR A 211 -11.70 -7.13 -2.66
N LEU A 212 -11.74 -6.97 -1.35
CA LEU A 212 -10.55 -6.82 -0.52
C LEU A 212 -10.54 -7.91 0.54
N ILE A 213 -9.54 -8.77 0.50
CA ILE A 213 -9.34 -9.87 1.44
C ILE A 213 -8.09 -9.57 2.26
N LEU A 214 -8.27 -9.45 3.57
CA LEU A 214 -7.20 -9.09 4.51
C LEU A 214 -6.89 -10.23 5.48
N ASP A 215 -5.67 -10.28 6.00
CA ASP A 215 -5.35 -11.19 7.10
C ASP A 215 -6.00 -10.73 8.42
N GLU A 216 -6.66 -11.66 9.12
CA GLU A 216 -7.38 -11.38 10.37
C GLU A 216 -6.49 -10.72 11.44
N LYS A 217 -5.22 -11.11 11.53
CA LYS A 217 -4.28 -10.62 12.55
C LYS A 217 -3.98 -9.13 12.39
N TYR A 218 -4.00 -8.63 11.15
CA TYR A 218 -3.65 -7.24 10.81
C TYR A 218 -4.87 -6.37 10.49
N LEU A 219 -6.07 -6.95 10.48
CA LEU A 219 -7.33 -6.24 10.22
C LEU A 219 -7.52 -4.98 11.09
N LYS A 220 -7.02 -5.01 12.34
CA LYS A 220 -7.07 -3.86 13.26
C LYS A 220 -6.45 -2.58 12.67
N TYR A 221 -5.39 -2.69 11.87
CA TYR A 221 -4.72 -1.54 11.27
C TYR A 221 -5.54 -0.94 10.13
N PHE A 222 -6.23 -1.78 9.37
CA PHE A 222 -7.19 -1.32 8.36
C PHE A 222 -8.36 -0.57 8.99
N VAL A 223 -8.94 -1.10 10.07
CA VAL A 223 -10.03 -0.45 10.81
C VAL A 223 -9.58 0.90 11.40
N GLU A 224 -8.36 0.97 11.93
CA GLU A 224 -7.78 2.23 12.40
C GLU A 224 -7.63 3.25 11.26
N MET A 225 -7.12 2.82 10.09
CA MET A 225 -7.03 3.66 8.90
C MET A 225 -8.41 4.20 8.48
N CYS A 226 -9.44 3.33 8.40
CA CYS A 226 -10.79 3.75 8.08
C CYS A 226 -11.34 4.76 9.11
N SER A 227 -11.05 4.55 10.39
CA SER A 227 -11.44 5.48 11.47
C SER A 227 -10.77 6.84 11.33
N LYS A 228 -9.47 6.87 11.02
CA LYS A 228 -8.70 8.10 10.72
C LYS A 228 -9.26 8.88 9.52
N MET A 229 -9.78 8.16 8.53
CA MET A 229 -10.40 8.71 7.33
C MET A 229 -11.90 9.07 7.52
N ALA A 230 -12.47 8.77 8.69
CA ALA A 230 -13.90 8.90 8.97
C ALA A 230 -14.76 8.19 7.90
N LEU A 231 -14.37 6.95 7.56
CA LEU A 231 -15.10 6.08 6.65
C LEU A 231 -16.07 5.17 7.43
N THR A 232 -17.29 5.09 6.94
CA THR A 232 -18.36 4.19 7.41
C THR A 232 -18.71 3.16 6.33
N SER A 233 -19.49 2.13 6.68
CA SER A 233 -19.97 1.10 5.73
C SER A 233 -20.67 1.69 4.50
N GLU A 234 -21.33 2.83 4.64
CA GLU A 234 -22.03 3.54 3.55
C GLU A 234 -21.10 4.00 2.43
N HIS A 235 -19.80 4.16 2.72
CA HIS A 235 -18.80 4.57 1.73
C HIS A 235 -18.30 3.41 0.87
N PHE A 236 -18.73 2.17 1.16
CA PHE A 236 -18.35 0.94 0.46
C PHE A 236 -19.53 0.25 -0.26
N PRO A 237 -20.35 0.95 -1.07
CA PRO A 237 -21.53 0.33 -1.69
C PRO A 237 -21.13 -0.80 -2.66
N ASN A 238 -20.05 -0.59 -3.43
CA ASN A 238 -19.53 -1.53 -4.43
C ASN A 238 -18.14 -2.08 -4.06
N MET A 239 -17.87 -2.16 -2.76
CA MET A 239 -16.66 -2.73 -2.22
C MET A 239 -17.02 -3.73 -1.11
N ARG A 240 -16.34 -4.88 -1.09
CA ARG A 240 -16.51 -5.91 -0.06
C ARG A 240 -15.17 -6.22 0.59
N VAL A 241 -15.09 -5.92 1.87
CA VAL A 241 -13.93 -6.24 2.70
C VAL A 241 -14.24 -7.50 3.49
N ARG A 242 -13.43 -8.53 3.30
CA ARG A 242 -13.47 -9.78 4.06
C ARG A 242 -12.10 -10.02 4.66
N TYR A 243 -12.06 -10.89 5.67
CA TYR A 243 -10.80 -11.32 6.26
C TYR A 243 -10.66 -12.83 6.16
N VAL A 244 -9.42 -13.29 6.15
CA VAL A 244 -9.04 -14.69 6.13
C VAL A 244 -8.05 -14.95 7.26
N SER A 245 -8.13 -16.15 7.83
CA SER A 245 -7.17 -16.65 8.81
C SER A 245 -6.47 -17.85 8.21
N GLY A 246 -5.16 -17.99 8.43
CA GLY A 246 -4.45 -19.20 8.04
C GLY A 246 -4.92 -20.43 8.83
N ASP A 247 -4.41 -21.59 8.43
CA ASP A 247 -4.78 -22.86 9.06
C ASP A 247 -4.51 -22.88 10.56
N ILE A 248 -5.33 -23.65 11.27
CA ILE A 248 -5.23 -23.76 12.71
C ILE A 248 -4.28 -24.90 13.06
N TYR A 249 -3.23 -24.57 13.80
CA TYR A 249 -2.25 -25.53 14.30
C TYR A 249 -2.40 -25.75 15.82
N TYR A 250 -2.00 -26.93 16.27
CA TYR A 250 -1.95 -27.31 17.68
C TYR A 250 -0.52 -27.60 18.09
N SER A 251 -0.05 -26.89 19.11
CA SER A 251 1.25 -27.19 19.73
C SER A 251 1.18 -28.49 20.53
N LYS A 252 2.35 -29.09 20.79
CA LYS A 252 2.47 -30.25 21.70
C LYS A 252 1.93 -29.98 23.12
N ALA A 253 1.87 -28.72 23.53
CA ALA A 253 1.31 -28.29 24.81
C ALA A 253 -0.23 -28.06 24.77
N GLY A 254 -0.90 -28.42 23.66
CA GLY A 254 -2.35 -28.24 23.49
C GLY A 254 -2.78 -26.81 23.16
N LYS A 255 -1.84 -25.86 23.00
CA LYS A 255 -2.18 -24.49 22.57
C LYS A 255 -2.53 -24.46 21.10
N LYS A 256 -3.66 -23.82 20.78
CA LYS A 256 -4.14 -23.52 19.43
C LYS A 256 -3.54 -22.20 18.95
N PHE A 257 -3.04 -22.16 17.72
CA PHE A 257 -2.61 -20.92 17.06
C PHE A 257 -2.94 -20.95 15.57
N GLY A 258 -3.30 -19.81 15.00
CA GLY A 258 -3.58 -19.67 13.57
C GLY A 258 -2.31 -19.37 12.78
N GLY A 259 -2.20 -19.97 11.60
CA GLY A 259 -1.25 -19.57 10.57
C GLY A 259 -1.55 -18.15 10.07
N GLN A 260 -0.54 -17.52 9.47
CA GLN A 260 -0.66 -16.21 8.87
C GLN A 260 -0.80 -16.35 7.36
N VAL A 261 -1.69 -15.57 6.75
CA VAL A 261 -1.78 -15.43 5.30
C VAL A 261 -0.81 -14.33 4.88
N LEU A 262 0.21 -14.71 4.12
CA LEU A 262 1.28 -13.83 3.61
C LEU A 262 1.18 -13.60 2.09
N GLU A 263 0.10 -14.07 1.48
CA GLU A 263 -0.12 -13.94 0.05
C GLU A 263 -0.55 -12.51 -0.29
N ASN A 264 0.28 -11.83 -1.08
CA ASN A 264 0.01 -10.48 -1.56
C ASN A 264 -0.13 -10.51 -3.09
N PHE A 265 -1.35 -10.32 -3.57
CA PHE A 265 -1.61 -10.18 -4.99
C PHE A 265 -2.85 -9.34 -5.29
N VAL A 266 -2.85 -8.76 -6.49
CA VAL A 266 -3.91 -7.92 -7.02
C VAL A 266 -4.29 -8.47 -8.39
N LEU A 267 -5.55 -8.86 -8.53
CA LEU A 267 -6.18 -9.29 -9.78
C LEU A 267 -7.05 -8.14 -10.31
N ILE A 268 -6.80 -7.72 -11.54
CA ILE A 268 -7.55 -6.65 -12.22
C ILE A 268 -8.18 -7.23 -13.48
N ASP A 269 -9.45 -6.89 -13.68
CA ASP A 269 -10.27 -7.22 -14.85
C ASP A 269 -10.32 -8.69 -15.28
N CYS A 270 -9.88 -9.60 -14.39
CA CYS A 270 -9.61 -11.01 -14.68
C CYS A 270 -8.59 -11.24 -15.82
N ASP A 271 -7.76 -10.24 -16.15
CA ASP A 271 -6.76 -10.31 -17.23
C ASP A 271 -5.32 -10.10 -16.73
N GLN A 272 -5.13 -9.40 -15.62
CA GLN A 272 -3.82 -9.01 -15.10
C GLN A 272 -3.69 -9.36 -13.62
N VAL A 273 -2.55 -9.95 -13.26
CA VAL A 273 -2.20 -10.25 -11.86
C VAL A 273 -0.87 -9.57 -11.53
N LEU A 274 -0.87 -8.78 -10.46
CA LEU A 274 0.34 -8.27 -9.83
C LEU A 274 0.55 -9.03 -8.52
N THR A 275 1.70 -9.67 -8.34
CA THR A 275 2.07 -10.34 -7.10
C THR A 275 3.49 -9.97 -6.71
N GLY A 276 3.78 -9.93 -5.42
CA GLY A 276 5.10 -9.56 -4.92
C GLY A 276 5.11 -9.31 -3.42
N THR A 277 6.16 -8.63 -2.98
CA THR A 277 6.43 -8.30 -1.58
C THR A 277 6.22 -6.81 -1.28
N TYR A 278 5.45 -6.11 -2.12
CA TYR A 278 5.05 -4.73 -1.87
C TYR A 278 3.96 -4.69 -0.80
#